data_AF-F6H4Q1-F1
#
_entry.id   AF-F6H4Q1-F1
#
_cell.length_a   1.000
_cell.length_b   1.000
_cell.length_c   1.000
_cell.angle_alpha   90.00
_cell.angle_beta   90.00
_cell.angle_gamma   90.00
#
_symmetry.space_group_name_H-M   'P 1'
#
loop_
_entity.id
_entity.type
_entity.pdbx_description
1 polymer ?
#
loop_
_entity_poly.entity_id
_entity_poly.type
_entity_poly.pdbx_seq_one_letter_code
_entity_poly.pdbx_strand_id
1 'polypeptide(L)'
;MEALLLAAPLSATLLLLSLKKISEPSFLASVAKKGQYLKQILTQKLGHNPHVKEVRGVGLIVGIELDVQASPLVDACREAGLLVLTAGKGNVVRLVPPLIITEEELELAAEVLSGSLPVLDGSNSK
;
A
#
# COMPACT_ATOMS: atom_id res chain seq x y z
N MET A 1 4.53 40.12 10.85
CA MET A 1 3.75 39.12 11.60
C MET A 1 3.85 37.75 10.92
N GLU A 2 5.04 37.23 10.59
CA GLU A 2 5.18 35.91 9.91
C GLU A 2 6.56 35.26 10.11
N ALA A 3 7.07 35.20 11.35
CA ALA A 3 8.32 34.47 11.63
C ALA A 3 8.34 33.76 12.99
N LEU A 4 7.16 33.46 13.56
CA LEU A 4 7.05 32.86 14.90
C LEU A 4 6.11 31.65 14.93
N LEU A 5 6.14 30.83 13.87
CA LEU A 5 5.43 29.54 13.82
C LEU A 5 6.34 28.39 13.33
N LEU A 6 7.66 28.50 13.50
CA LEU A 6 8.61 27.52 12.95
C LEU A 6 9.01 26.40 13.92
N ALA A 7 8.62 26.46 15.19
CA ALA A 7 8.74 25.34 16.13
C ALA A 7 7.92 25.65 17.40
N ALA A 8 6.60 25.43 17.35
CA ALA A 8 5.87 25.35 18.60
C ALA A 8 6.53 24.23 19.45
N PRO A 9 6.83 24.44 20.75
CA PRO A 9 7.50 23.43 21.57
C PRO A 9 6.81 22.05 21.51
N LEU A 10 5.50 22.05 21.29
CA LEU A 10 4.70 20.84 21.06
C LEU A 10 5.03 20.12 19.74
N SER A 11 5.14 20.82 18.61
CA SER A 11 5.43 20.20 17.31
C SER A 11 6.86 19.66 17.25
N ALA A 12 7.81 20.39 17.83
CA ALA A 12 9.19 19.93 17.95
C ALA A 12 9.30 18.66 18.82
N THR A 13 8.58 18.61 19.95
CA THR A 13 8.56 17.43 20.82
C THR A 13 7.93 16.23 20.12
N LEU A 14 6.80 16.41 19.43
CA LEU A 14 6.15 15.35 18.66
C LEU A 14 7.07 14.82 17.57
N LEU A 15 7.74 15.69 16.82
CA LEU A 15 8.70 15.31 15.80
C LEU A 15 9.84 14.46 16.38
N LEU A 16 10.45 14.89 17.48
CA LEU A 16 11.53 14.15 18.14
C LEU A 16 11.06 12.79 18.63
N LEU A 17 9.84 12.69 19.18
CA LEU A 17 9.26 11.42 19.61
C LEU A 17 9.02 10.48 18.43
N SER A 18 8.42 10.96 17.34
CA SER A 18 8.19 10.18 16.13
C SER A 18 9.51 9.72 15.49
N LEU A 19 10.49 10.61 15.37
CA LEU A 19 11.82 10.27 14.84
C LEU A 19 12.52 9.24 15.71
N LYS A 20 12.48 9.40 17.04
CA LYS A 20 13.04 8.42 17.97
C LYS A 20 12.40 7.06 17.77
N LYS A 21 11.07 7.01 17.66
CA LYS A 21 10.34 5.76 17.46
C LYS A 21 10.67 5.09 16.12
N ILE A 22 10.69 5.86 15.03
CA ILE A 22 10.98 5.35 13.68
C ILE A 22 12.45 4.93 13.55
N SER A 23 13.37 5.58 14.27
CA SER A 23 14.81 5.26 14.24
C SER A 23 15.19 4.07 15.12
N GLU A 24 14.25 3.46 15.85
CA GLU A 24 14.50 2.24 16.62
C GLU A 24 14.89 1.09 15.66
N PRO A 25 16.07 0.47 15.79
CA PRO A 25 16.52 -0.56 14.85
C PRO A 25 15.56 -1.77 14.77
N SER A 26 14.99 -2.17 15.91
CA SER A 26 13.99 -3.24 15.98
C SER A 26 12.70 -2.89 15.23
N PHE A 27 12.29 -1.62 15.27
CA PHE A 27 11.12 -1.14 14.54
C PHE A 27 11.36 -1.19 13.03
N LEU A 28 12.50 -0.65 12.55
CA LEU A 28 12.86 -0.70 11.13
C LEU A 28 13.01 -2.14 10.61
N ALA A 29 13.61 -3.03 11.40
CA ALA A 29 13.71 -4.45 11.06
C ALA A 29 12.32 -5.10 10.93
N SER A 30 11.39 -4.78 11.83
CA SER A 30 10.00 -5.25 11.73
C SER A 30 9.31 -4.73 10.47
N VAL A 31 9.45 -3.44 10.15
CA VAL A 31 8.90 -2.84 8.93
C VAL A 31 9.46 -3.51 7.67
N ALA A 32 10.77 -3.77 7.64
CA ALA A 32 11.41 -4.46 6.52
C ALA A 32 10.87 -5.88 6.34
N LYS A 33 10.71 -6.63 7.44
CA LYS A 33 10.11 -7.98 7.44
C LYS A 33 8.68 -7.94 6.89
N LYS A 34 7.85 -7.01 7.37
CA LYS A 34 6.47 -6.83 6.90
C LYS A 34 6.41 -6.46 5.42
N GLY A 35 7.32 -5.62 4.94
CA GLY A 35 7.40 -5.28 3.51
C GLY A 35 7.75 -6.48 2.63
N GLN A 36 8.70 -7.32 3.06
CA GLN A 36 9.01 -8.57 2.37
C GLN A 36 7.81 -9.52 2.35
N TYR A 37 7.15 -9.66 3.50
CA TYR A 37 5.96 -10.50 3.64
C TYR A 37 4.81 -10.02 2.75
N LEU A 38 4.49 -8.72 2.75
CA LEU A 38 3.49 -8.11 1.88
C LEU A 38 3.77 -8.40 0.40
N LYS A 39 5.02 -8.27 -0.05
CA LYS A 39 5.38 -8.59 -1.43
C LYS A 39 5.15 -10.07 -1.74
N GLN A 40 5.51 -10.96 -0.82
CA GLN A 40 5.33 -12.42 -0.98
C GLN A 40 3.85 -12.78 -1.11
N ILE A 41 3.00 -12.34 -0.18
CA ILE A 41 1.56 -12.69 -0.18
C ILE A 41 0.84 -12.11 -1.41
N LEU A 42 1.17 -10.88 -1.83
CA LEU A 42 0.59 -10.28 -3.03
C LEU A 42 1.03 -11.03 -4.30
N THR A 43 2.30 -11.41 -4.38
CA THR A 43 2.79 -12.21 -5.51
C THR A 43 2.11 -13.57 -5.56
N GLN A 44 1.94 -14.23 -4.41
CA GLN A 44 1.28 -15.53 -4.32
C GLN A 44 -0.20 -15.47 -4.71
N LYS A 45 -0.94 -14.49 -4.19
CA LYS A 45 -2.39 -14.38 -4.39
C LYS A 45 -2.75 -13.81 -5.77
N LEU A 46 -2.01 -12.80 -6.23
CA LEU A 46 -2.36 -12.06 -7.44
C LEU A 46 -1.60 -12.55 -8.67
N GLY A 47 -0.45 -13.22 -8.52
CA GLY A 47 0.45 -13.57 -9.62
C GLY A 47 -0.10 -14.60 -10.62
N HIS A 48 -1.21 -15.26 -10.31
CA HIS A 48 -1.90 -16.17 -11.25
C HIS A 48 -2.92 -15.45 -12.14
N ASN A 49 -3.23 -14.18 -11.86
CA ASN A 49 -4.18 -13.41 -12.64
C ASN A 49 -3.51 -12.84 -13.90
N PRO A 50 -4.10 -13.02 -15.10
CA PRO A 50 -3.50 -12.58 -16.36
C PRO A 50 -3.32 -11.07 -16.47
N HIS A 51 -4.13 -10.28 -15.76
CA HIS A 51 -4.03 -8.82 -15.77
C HIS A 51 -2.87 -8.30 -14.93
N VAL A 52 -2.30 -9.11 -14.02
CA VAL A 52 -1.21 -8.70 -13.13
C VAL A 52 0.13 -8.94 -13.82
N LYS A 53 0.79 -7.85 -14.21
CA LYS A 53 2.10 -7.90 -14.87
C LYS A 53 3.24 -8.07 -13.88
N GLU A 54 3.23 -7.30 -12.80
CA GLU A 54 4.33 -7.23 -11.85
C GLU A 54 3.87 -6.73 -10.48
N VAL A 55 4.44 -7.28 -9.42
CA VAL A 55 4.39 -6.70 -8.07
C VAL A 55 5.78 -6.17 -7.71
N ARG A 56 5.91 -4.84 -7.61
CA ARG A 56 7.18 -4.16 -7.29
C ARG A 56 7.04 -3.26 -6.07
N GLY A 57 8.15 -2.85 -5.49
CA GLY A 57 8.15 -1.97 -4.33
C GLY A 57 9.33 -2.19 -3.39
N VAL A 58 9.44 -1.30 -2.41
CA VAL A 58 10.46 -1.35 -1.35
C VAL A 58 9.78 -1.13 0.00
N GLY A 59 10.01 -2.05 0.93
CA GLY A 59 9.34 -2.02 2.23
C GLY A 59 7.82 -2.10 2.08
N LEU A 60 7.12 -1.19 2.74
CA LEU A 60 5.65 -1.09 2.72
C LEU A 60 5.13 -0.13 1.65
N ILE A 61 5.93 0.21 0.64
CA ILE A 61 5.46 0.94 -0.55
C ILE A 61 5.47 -0.04 -1.72
N VAL A 62 4.29 -0.56 -2.07
CA VAL A 62 4.13 -1.61 -3.08
C VAL A 62 3.22 -1.12 -4.21
N GLY A 63 3.61 -1.41 -5.44
CA GLY A 63 2.84 -1.18 -6.66
C GLY A 63 2.56 -2.50 -7.37
N ILE A 64 1.30 -2.71 -7.74
CA ILE A 64 0.84 -3.83 -8.56
C ILE A 64 0.55 -3.27 -9.94
N GLU A 65 1.36 -3.62 -10.93
CA GLU A 65 1.16 -3.19 -12.30
C GLU A 65 0.17 -4.11 -13.01
N LEU A 66 -0.78 -3.47 -13.67
CA LEU A 66 -1.80 -4.12 -14.48
C LEU A 66 -1.57 -3.85 -15.97
N ASP A 67 -2.05 -4.76 -16.81
CA ASP A 67 -2.14 -4.57 -18.25
C ASP A 67 -3.30 -3.65 -18.66
N VAL A 68 -4.31 -3.51 -17.80
CA VAL A 68 -5.50 -2.66 -17.94
C VAL A 68 -5.49 -1.47 -16.97
N GLN A 69 -6.53 -0.62 -17.04
CA GLN A 69 -6.72 0.47 -16.10
C GLN A 69 -7.06 -0.05 -14.70
N ALA A 70 -6.43 0.54 -13.68
CA ALA A 70 -6.60 0.12 -12.29
C ALA A 70 -7.87 0.68 -11.62
N SER A 71 -8.53 1.69 -12.21
CA SER A 71 -9.69 2.36 -11.60
C SER A 71 -10.80 1.39 -11.18
N PRO A 72 -11.25 0.44 -12.03
CA PRO A 72 -12.31 -0.50 -11.64
C PRO A 72 -11.93 -1.35 -10.42
N LEU A 73 -10.67 -1.79 -10.34
CA LEU A 73 -10.17 -2.54 -9.19
C LEU A 73 -10.07 -1.67 -7.94
N VAL A 74 -9.61 -0.41 -8.08
CA VAL A 74 -9.57 0.54 -6.96
C VAL A 74 -10.97 0.83 -6.41
N ASP A 75 -11.95 1.02 -7.28
CA ASP A 75 -13.34 1.23 -6.88
C ASP A 75 -13.91 0.00 -6.17
N ALA A 76 -13.69 -1.20 -6.72
CA ALA A 76 -14.11 -2.46 -6.10
C ALA A 76 -13.44 -2.70 -4.72
N CYS A 77 -12.15 -2.40 -4.59
CA CYS A 77 -11.44 -2.48 -3.31
C CYS A 77 -12.05 -1.52 -2.29
N ARG A 78 -12.36 -0.28 -2.70
CA ARG A 78 -12.98 0.73 -1.83
C ARG A 78 -14.35 0.28 -1.34
N GLU A 79 -15.18 -0.29 -2.21
CA GLU A 79 -16.49 -0.84 -1.84
C GLU A 79 -16.36 -2.03 -0.87
N ALA A 80 -15.30 -2.82 -1.00
CA ALA A 80 -14.96 -3.91 -0.09
C ALA A 80 -14.22 -3.45 1.20
N GLY A 81 -14.06 -2.14 1.42
CA GLY A 81 -13.47 -1.58 2.64
C GLY A 81 -11.94 -1.43 2.63
N LEU A 82 -11.28 -1.63 1.47
CA LEU A 82 -9.84 -1.45 1.30
C LEU A 82 -9.52 -0.17 0.50
N LEU A 83 -8.80 0.76 1.13
CA LEU A 83 -8.36 1.99 0.48
C LEU A 83 -7.02 1.79 -0.23
N VAL A 84 -7.06 1.82 -1.55
CA VAL A 84 -5.90 1.81 -2.44
C VAL A 84 -5.98 2.97 -3.42
N LEU A 85 -4.83 3.35 -4.00
CA LEU A 85 -4.75 4.46 -4.94
C LEU A 85 -4.23 3.98 -6.29
N THR A 86 -4.54 4.71 -7.35
CA THR A 86 -3.86 4.54 -8.63
C THR A 86 -2.50 5.25 -8.62
N ALA A 87 -1.60 4.79 -9.49
CA ALA A 87 -0.32 5.43 -9.78
C ALA A 87 0.09 5.24 -11.25
N GLY A 88 1.21 5.85 -11.65
CA GLY A 88 1.73 5.74 -13.01
C GLY A 88 0.79 6.40 -14.03
N LYS A 89 0.49 5.69 -15.13
CA LYS A 89 -0.46 6.14 -16.16
C LYS A 89 -1.91 5.69 -15.88
N GLY A 90 -2.21 5.34 -14.62
CA GLY A 90 -3.52 4.81 -14.20
C GLY A 90 -3.60 3.28 -14.16
N ASN A 91 -2.54 2.56 -14.55
CA ASN A 91 -2.49 1.10 -14.62
C ASN A 91 -1.79 0.44 -13.42
N VAL A 92 -1.52 1.18 -12.35
CA VAL A 92 -0.84 0.64 -11.16
C VAL A 92 -1.71 0.84 -9.94
N VAL A 93 -1.98 -0.22 -9.18
CA VAL A 93 -2.55 -0.13 -7.83
C VAL A 93 -1.42 0.07 -6.84
N ARG A 94 -1.47 1.15 -6.06
CA ARG A 94 -0.46 1.53 -5.08
C ARG A 94 -0.97 1.28 -3.66
N LEU A 95 -0.23 0.47 -2.92
CA LEU A 95 -0.41 0.22 -1.49
C LEU A 95 0.69 0.94 -0.70
N VAL A 96 0.25 1.76 0.26
CA VAL A 96 1.12 2.43 1.24
C VAL A 96 0.50 2.28 2.63
N PRO A 97 0.46 1.05 3.20
CA PRO A 97 -0.06 0.84 4.54
C PRO A 97 0.78 1.57 5.61
N PRO A 98 0.19 1.82 6.78
CA PRO A 98 0.91 2.39 7.92
C PRO A 98 2.01 1.42 8.40
N LEU A 99 3.11 1.96 8.94
CA LEU A 99 4.27 1.15 9.38
C LEU A 99 3.94 0.19 10.54
N ILE A 100 2.85 0.46 11.25
CA ILE A 100 2.37 -0.34 12.38
C ILE A 100 1.43 -1.47 11.97
N ILE A 101 1.05 -1.58 10.68
CA ILE A 101 0.12 -2.60 10.17
C ILE A 101 0.52 -4.01 10.59
N THR A 102 -0.43 -4.86 10.98
CA THR A 102 -0.15 -6.24 11.40
C THR A 102 -0.04 -7.17 10.20
N GLU A 103 0.51 -8.38 10.40
CA GLU A 103 0.55 -9.39 9.33
C GLU A 103 -0.89 -9.77 8.92
N GLU A 104 -1.79 -9.95 9.88
CA GLU A 104 -3.21 -10.27 9.64
C GLU A 104 -3.95 -9.21 8.82
N GLU A 105 -3.67 -7.92 9.03
CA GLU A 105 -4.22 -6.82 8.24
C GLU A 105 -3.69 -6.84 6.79
N LEU A 106 -2.43 -7.25 6.59
CA LEU A 106 -1.84 -7.43 5.26
C LEU A 106 -2.50 -8.62 4.52
N GLU A 107 -2.77 -9.72 5.23
CA GLU A 107 -3.54 -10.85 4.70
C GLU A 107 -4.92 -10.40 4.25
N LEU A 108 -5.65 -9.71 5.12
CA LEU A 108 -6.99 -9.21 4.80
C LEU A 108 -6.98 -8.31 3.57
N ALA A 109 -6.01 -7.39 3.48
CA ALA A 109 -5.86 -6.53 2.31
C ALA A 109 -5.59 -7.34 1.03
N ALA A 110 -4.74 -8.38 1.11
CA ALA A 110 -4.44 -9.23 -0.02
C ALA A 110 -5.63 -10.12 -0.45
N GLU A 111 -6.45 -10.58 0.51
CA GLU A 111 -7.70 -11.28 0.23
C GLU A 111 -8.72 -10.38 -0.48
N VAL A 112 -8.92 -9.16 0.02
CA VAL A 112 -9.83 -8.19 -0.60
C VAL A 112 -9.37 -7.89 -2.03
N LEU A 113 -8.08 -7.60 -2.23
CA LEU A 113 -7.51 -7.39 -3.57
C LEU A 113 -7.77 -8.58 -4.49
N SER A 114 -7.48 -9.79 -4.02
CA SER A 114 -7.67 -11.01 -4.82
C SER A 114 -9.14 -11.24 -5.17
N GLY A 115 -10.05 -10.98 -4.23
CA GLY A 115 -11.49 -11.11 -4.44
C GLY A 115 -12.06 -10.04 -5.39
N SER A 116 -11.44 -8.87 -5.47
CA SER A 116 -11.85 -7.79 -6.38
C SER A 116 -11.26 -7.91 -7.79
N LEU A 117 -10.24 -8.75 -8.02
CA LEU A 117 -9.61 -8.94 -9.34
C LEU A 117 -10.58 -9.28 -10.50
N PRO A 118 -11.66 -10.08 -10.31
CA PRO A 118 -12.58 -10.42 -11.40
C PRO A 118 -13.27 -9.21 -12.06
N VAL A 119 -13.29 -8.03 -11.43
CA VAL A 119 -13.83 -6.81 -12.04
C VAL A 119 -13.05 -6.38 -13.29
N LEU A 120 -11.80 -6.81 -13.41
CA LEU A 120 -10.93 -6.47 -14.53
C LEU A 120 -11.34 -7.18 -15.82
N ASP A 121 -11.87 -8.41 -15.72
CA ASP A 121 -12.28 -9.24 -16.87
C ASP A 121 -13.41 -8.58 -17.68
N GLY A 122 -14.28 -7.80 -17.01
CA GLY A 122 -15.41 -7.10 -17.63
C GLY A 122 -15.07 -5.74 -18.25
N SER A 123 -13.86 -5.22 -18.04
CA SER A 123 -13.47 -3.87 -18.49
C SER A 123 -13.04 -3.80 -19.97
N ASN A 124 -13.01 -4.94 -20.68
CA ASN A 124 -12.60 -5.03 -22.08
C ASN A 124 -13.67 -4.61 -23.10
N SER A 125 -14.67 -3.82 -22.68
CA SER A 125 -15.73 -3.31 -23.54
C SER A 125 -16.06 -1.86 -23.19
N LYS A 126 -15.24 -0.94 -23.72
CA LYS A 126 -15.64 0.38 -24.22
C LYS A 126 -14.48 1.09 -24.90
#